data_AF-A0A7C6ZKC8-F1
#
_entry.id   AF-A0A7C6ZKC8-F1
#
_cell.length_a   1.000
_cell.length_b   1.000
_cell.length_c   1.000
_cell.angle_alpha   90.00
_cell.angle_beta   90.00
_cell.angle_gamma   90.00
#
_symmetry.space_group_name_H-M   'P 1'
#
loop_
_entity.id
_entity.type
_entity.pdbx_description
1 polymer ?
#
loop_
_entity_poly.entity_id
_entity_poly.type
_entity_poly.pdbx_seq_one_letter_code
_entity_poly.pdbx_strand_id
1 'polypeptide(L)'
;TGGTSGARESYEKLAAAGVGTIVGMHMSEDHRKEAEKHHINVVIAGHMASDSLGLNLFLDELEQRGVEIVPCSGLLRISRVQRW
;
A
#
# COMPACT_ATOMS: atom_id res chain seq x y z
N THR A 1 8.00 -0.21 5.25
CA THR A 1 7.56 -0.47 3.87
C THR A 1 8.72 -0.24 2.92
N GLY A 2 8.58 -0.72 1.68
CA GLY A 2 9.69 -1.11 0.79
C GLY A 2 9.55 -2.56 0.28
N GLY A 3 8.40 -3.21 0.53
CA GLY A 3 8.11 -4.60 0.19
C GLY A 3 7.31 -5.28 1.30
N THR A 4 7.81 -5.23 2.53
CA THR A 4 7.13 -5.77 3.73
C THR A 4 7.21 -4.80 4.92
N SER A 5 6.80 -5.25 6.10
CA SER A 5 7.03 -4.59 7.38
C SER A 5 8.54 -4.46 7.62
N GLY A 6 9.03 -3.22 7.72
CA GLY A 6 10.44 -2.96 8.02
C GLY A 6 10.77 -3.25 9.48
N ALA A 7 12.01 -3.00 9.90
CA ALA A 7 12.42 -3.16 11.31
C ALA A 7 11.59 -2.26 12.24
N ARG A 8 11.22 -2.74 13.43
CA ARG A 8 10.40 -2.00 14.41
C ARG A 8 11.10 -0.71 14.85
N GLU A 9 12.41 -0.77 14.97
CA GLU A 9 13.31 0.32 15.34
C GLU A 9 13.30 1.46 14.32
N SER A 10 12.79 1.23 13.11
CA SER A 10 12.66 2.26 12.07
C SER A 10 11.73 3.38 12.50
N TYR A 11 10.70 3.12 13.34
CA TYR A 11 9.75 4.16 13.74
C TYR A 11 10.39 5.27 14.56
N GLU A 12 11.34 4.94 15.44
CA GLU A 12 12.11 5.95 16.18
C GLU A 12 12.88 6.86 15.21
N LYS A 13 13.53 6.27 14.20
CA LYS A 13 14.31 7.02 13.21
C LYS A 13 13.43 7.86 12.30
N LEU A 14 12.24 7.35 11.95
CA LEU A 14 11.24 8.09 11.19
C LEU A 14 10.71 9.29 11.98
N ALA A 15 10.40 9.10 13.27
CA ALA A 15 9.99 10.19 14.15
C ALA A 15 11.10 11.25 14.30
N ALA A 16 12.35 10.82 14.51
CA ALA A 16 13.51 11.72 14.58
C ALA A 16 13.75 12.50 13.27
N ALA A 17 13.38 11.91 12.12
CA ALA A 17 13.41 12.56 10.81
C ALA A 17 12.21 13.48 10.55
N GLY A 18 11.28 13.63 11.50
CA GLY A 18 10.10 14.50 11.39
C GLY A 18 8.88 13.86 10.73
N VAL A 19 8.85 12.54 10.57
CA VAL A 19 7.67 11.84 10.04
C VAL A 19 6.61 11.72 11.13
N GLY A 20 5.50 12.46 10.99
CA GLY A 20 4.38 12.43 11.95
C GLY A 20 3.24 11.46 11.59
N THR A 21 3.20 10.94 10.37
CA THR A 21 2.14 10.04 9.91
C THR A 21 2.69 9.02 8.92
N ILE A 22 2.29 7.76 9.07
CA ILE A 22 2.57 6.67 8.15
C ILE A 22 1.25 6.15 7.59
N VAL A 23 1.18 6.03 6.26
CA VAL A 23 0.10 5.35 5.55
C VAL A 23 0.60 3.99 5.10
N GLY A 24 -0.09 2.93 5.50
CA GLY A 24 0.30 1.55 5.22
C GLY A 24 -0.88 0.68 4.80
N MET A 25 -0.58 -0.47 4.20
CA MET A 25 -1.58 -1.44 3.74
C MET A 25 -2.05 -2.38 4.86
N HIS A 26 -1.15 -2.71 5.79
CA HIS A 26 -1.37 -3.50 7.00
C HIS A 26 -0.25 -3.19 8.02
N MET A 27 -0.45 -3.54 9.28
CA MET A 27 0.56 -3.40 10.34
C MET A 27 0.28 -4.41 11.46
N SER A 28 1.31 -5.01 12.03
CA SER A 28 1.15 -5.86 13.23
C SER A 28 0.97 -5.00 14.49
N GLU A 29 0.43 -5.58 15.56
CA GLU A 29 0.26 -4.88 16.84
C GLU A 29 1.57 -4.36 17.43
N ASP A 30 2.67 -5.09 17.27
CA ASP A 30 3.99 -4.66 17.77
C ASP A 30 4.51 -3.42 17.05
N HIS A 31 4.33 -3.38 15.73
CA HIS A 31 4.67 -2.20 14.94
C HIS A 31 3.74 -1.02 15.27
N ARG A 32 2.44 -1.26 15.49
CA ARG A 32 1.47 -0.23 15.88
C ARG A 32 1.84 0.42 17.20
N LYS A 33 2.19 -0.39 18.21
CA LYS A 33 2.62 0.08 19.53
C LYS A 33 3.91 0.90 19.45
N GLU A 34 4.85 0.50 18.60
CA GLU A 34 6.09 1.27 18.45
C GLU A 34 5.84 2.62 17.74
N ALA A 35 5.01 2.65 16.70
CA ALA A 35 4.62 3.90 16.06
C ALA A 35 3.91 4.85 17.04
N GLU A 36 2.99 4.32 17.86
CA GLU A 36 2.28 5.07 18.90
C GLU A 36 3.24 5.64 19.96
N LYS A 37 4.21 4.84 20.42
CA LYS A 37 5.25 5.27 21.38
C LYS A 37 6.06 6.46 20.87
N HIS A 38 6.29 6.55 19.56
CA HIS A 38 7.03 7.66 18.93
C HIS A 38 6.11 8.73 18.34
N HIS A 39 4.84 8.78 18.76
CA HIS A 39 3.84 9.77 18.33
C HIS A 39 3.60 9.83 16.83
N ILE A 40 3.76 8.70 16.13
CA ILE A 40 3.46 8.57 14.71
C ILE A 40 2.01 8.11 14.55
N ASN A 41 1.22 8.89 13.81
CA ASN A 41 -0.11 8.47 13.41
C ASN A 41 -0.03 7.36 12.35
N VAL A 42 -0.88 6.35 12.46
CA VAL A 42 -0.93 5.25 11.50
C VAL A 42 -2.29 5.22 10.83
N VAL A 43 -2.30 5.27 9.50
CA VAL A 43 -3.49 5.07 8.66
C VAL A 43 -3.34 3.78 7.89
N ILE A 44 -4.24 2.83 8.14
CA ILE A 44 -4.28 1.55 7.42
C ILE A 44 -5.28 1.65 6.27
N ALA A 45 -4.78 1.71 5.05
CA ALA A 45 -5.56 1.83 3.81
C ALA A 45 -6.11 0.48 3.29
N GLY A 46 -5.72 -0.63 3.92
CA GLY A 46 -6.16 -1.98 3.58
C GLY A 46 -5.29 -2.64 2.50
N HIS A 47 -5.04 -3.94 2.67
CA HIS A 47 -4.10 -4.71 1.86
C HIS A 47 -4.52 -4.78 0.39
N MET A 48 -5.68 -5.36 0.12
CA MET A 48 -6.14 -5.59 -1.26
C MET A 48 -6.36 -4.29 -2.03
N ALA A 49 -6.88 -3.25 -1.37
CA ALA A 49 -7.07 -1.95 -2.00
C ALA A 49 -5.73 -1.30 -2.40
N SER A 50 -4.74 -1.35 -1.51
CA SER A 50 -3.41 -0.77 -1.76
C SER A 50 -2.68 -1.50 -2.89
N ASP A 51 -2.70 -2.83 -2.90
CA ASP A 51 -2.06 -3.62 -3.96
C ASP A 51 -2.78 -3.45 -5.30
N SER A 52 -4.11 -3.45 -5.27
CA SER A 52 -4.92 -3.26 -6.47
C SER A 52 -4.70 -1.88 -7.08
N LEU A 53 -4.40 -0.84 -6.30
CA LEU A 53 -4.07 0.49 -6.84
C LEU A 53 -2.86 0.39 -7.79
N GLY A 54 -1.75 -0.19 -7.32
CA GLY A 54 -0.55 -0.36 -8.14
C GLY A 54 -0.75 -1.30 -9.32
N LEU A 55 -1.43 -2.43 -9.09
CA LEU A 55 -1.72 -3.40 -10.15
C LEU A 55 -2.64 -2.82 -11.23
N ASN A 56 -3.65 -2.03 -10.89
CA ASN A 56 -4.49 -1.37 -11.89
C ASN A 56 -3.65 -0.48 -12.81
N LEU A 57 -2.72 0.31 -12.25
CA LEU A 57 -1.83 1.16 -13.04
C LEU A 57 -1.05 0.35 -14.08
N PHE A 58 -0.48 -0.77 -13.65
CA PHE A 58 0.29 -1.66 -14.51
C PHE A 58 -0.59 -2.39 -15.54
N LEU A 59 -1.74 -2.92 -15.12
CA LEU A 59 -2.62 -3.72 -15.98
C LEU A 59 -3.32 -2.87 -17.04
N ASP A 60 -3.57 -1.59 -16.80
CA ASP A 60 -4.09 -0.67 -17.82
C ASP A 60 -3.16 -0.58 -19.03
N GLU A 61 -1.83 -0.58 -18.83
CA GLU A 61 -0.85 -0.57 -19.92
C GLU A 61 -0.85 -1.87 -20.75
N LEU A 62 -1.19 -2.99 -20.12
CA LEU A 62 -1.34 -4.28 -20.82
C LEU A 62 -2.67 -4.34 -21.56
N GLU A 63 -3.77 -3.88 -20.95
CA GLU A 63 -5.08 -3.81 -21.58
C GLU A 63 -5.05 -2.94 -22.85
N GLN A 64 -4.35 -1.79 -22.82
CA GLN A 64 -4.16 -0.94 -24.00
C GLN A 64 -3.44 -1.64 -25.17
N ARG A 65 -2.63 -2.66 -24.88
CA ARG A 65 -1.92 -3.47 -25.88
C ARG A 65 -2.74 -4.68 -26.34
N GLY A 66 -4.02 -4.74 -25.96
CA GLY A 66 -4.95 -5.80 -26.35
C GLY A 66 -4.87 -7.06 -25.47
N VAL A 67 -4.19 -7.01 -24.32
CA VAL A 67 -4.17 -8.15 -23.38
C VAL A 67 -5.48 -8.18 -22.59
N GLU A 68 -6.17 -9.32 -22.63
CA GLU A 68 -7.36 -9.55 -21.82
C GLU A 68 -6.98 -9.76 -20.34
N ILE A 69 -7.66 -9.04 -19.43
CA ILE A 69 -7.41 -9.10 -17.99
C ILE A 69 -8.62 -9.67 -17.27
N VAL A 70 -8.47 -10.84 -16.64
CA VAL A 70 -9.50 -11.47 -15.81
C VAL A 70 -9.12 -11.34 -14.33
N PRO A 71 -9.80 -10.50 -13.52
CA PRO A 71 -9.47 -10.34 -12.11
C PRO A 71 -9.87 -11.55 -11.27
N CYS A 72 -9.01 -11.96 -10.37
CA CYS A 72 -9.23 -13.06 -9.43
C CYS A 72 -8.51 -12.82 -8.09
N SER A 73 -8.75 -13.68 -7.11
CA SER A 73 -8.01 -13.69 -5.83
C SER A 73 -7.98 -12.35 -5.09
N GLY A 74 -9.08 -11.59 -5.17
CA GLY A 74 -9.25 -10.30 -4.50
C GLY A 74 -8.58 -9.10 -5.19
N LEU A 75 -8.09 -9.25 -6.42
CA LEU A 75 -7.73 -8.11 -7.28
C LEU A 75 -8.98 -7.26 -7.55
N LEU A 76 -8.98 -6.03 -7.04
CA LEU A 76 -10.03 -5.05 -7.30
C LEU A 76 -9.71 -4.31 -8.60
N ARG A 77 -10.07 -4.92 -9.74
CA ARG A 77 -9.80 -4.34 -11.07
C ARG A 77 -10.75 -3.18 -11.35
N ILE A 78 -10.16 -2.01 -11.63
CA ILE A 78 -10.85 -0.81 -12.11
C ILE A 78 -10.08 -0.32 -13.34
N SER A 79 -10.64 -0.58 -14.54
CA SER A 79 -10.01 -0.14 -15.78
C SER A 79 -10.16 1.35 -15.98
N ARG A 80 -9.07 1.99 -16.41
CA ARG A 80 -9.00 3.43 -16.74
C ARG A 80 -8.84 3.65 -18.24
N VAL A 81 -8.84 2.59 -19.05
CA VAL A 81 -8.72 2.66 -20.50
C VAL A 81 -10.07 3.05 -21.08
N GLN A 82 -10.11 4.16 -21.84
CA GLN A 82 -11.32 4.53 -22.58
C GLN A 82 -11.52 3.55 -23.74
N ARG A 83 -12.65 2.85 -23.72
CA ARG A 83 -13.12 2.09 -24.87
C ARG A 83 -13.91 3.06 -25.75
N TRP A 84 -13.41 3.27 -26.96
CA TRP A 84 -14.05 4.10 -27.99
C TRP A 84 -15.23 3.36 -28.62
#